data_AF-A0A7X0RGK2-F1
#
_entry.id   AF-A0A7X0RGK2-F1
#
_cell.length_a   1.000
_cell.length_b   1.000
_cell.length_c   1.000
_cell.angle_alpha   90.00
_cell.angle_beta   90.00
_cell.angle_gamma   90.00
#
_symmetry.space_group_name_H-M   'P 1'
#
loop_
_entity.id
_entity.type
_entity.pdbx_description
1 polymer ?
#
loop_
_entity_poly.entity_id
_entity_poly.type
_entity_poly.pdbx_seq_one_letter_code
_entity_poly.pdbx_strand_id
1 'polypeptide(L)'
;MAAPSFSLAAPPLQTSLDRFVAMLRMPRDLLAIHPRSKGNSGKAAALNPALVLGTISAFEGFVEDFIAVGLAKQGATMGEIANEIGKWNNPDLREFSTRVEALFGGPGKSVTGRQIRMNINTRAGHSTWAEREVDWADVLLDASSWMQVRHALTHGLVPSWSDVRWPPPLRKDPKRPPASRVLRKSGNGHTLVLQNALNCCRIYTLGAQHVADRAAAWLDETLDWSNFPEFKLKKK
;
A
#
# COMPACT_ATOMS: atom_id res chain seq x y z
N MET A 1 -13.02 2.04 -49.46
CA MET A 1 -13.40 2.44 -48.09
C MET A 1 -12.28 2.00 -47.17
N ALA A 2 -11.57 2.94 -46.53
CA ALA A 2 -10.56 2.59 -45.54
C ALA A 2 -11.25 2.08 -44.26
N ALA A 3 -10.85 0.93 -43.76
CA ALA A 3 -11.32 0.42 -42.48
C ALA A 3 -10.93 1.44 -41.38
N PRO A 4 -11.80 1.72 -40.39
CA PRO A 4 -11.42 2.58 -39.27
C PRO A 4 -10.25 1.93 -38.54
N SER A 5 -9.08 2.56 -38.57
CA SER A 5 -7.98 2.16 -37.71
C SER A 5 -8.29 2.64 -36.31
N PHE A 6 -8.78 1.72 -35.48
CA PHE A 6 -8.75 1.91 -34.03
C PHE A 6 -7.29 1.80 -33.59
N SER A 7 -6.53 2.89 -33.71
CA SER A 7 -5.34 3.05 -32.90
C SER A 7 -5.82 3.24 -31.47
N LEU A 8 -5.94 2.13 -30.74
CA LEU A 8 -6.10 2.12 -29.27
C LEU A 8 -4.75 2.53 -28.68
N ALA A 9 -4.41 3.82 -28.82
CA ALA A 9 -3.26 4.38 -28.12
C ALA A 9 -3.43 4.11 -26.62
N ALA A 10 -2.40 3.57 -26.00
CA ALA A 10 -2.44 3.27 -24.57
C ALA A 10 -2.75 4.55 -23.77
N PRO A 11 -3.69 4.50 -22.80
CA PRO A 11 -4.04 5.68 -22.01
C PRO A 11 -2.83 6.18 -21.22
N PRO A 12 -2.77 7.46 -20.82
CA PRO A 12 -1.70 7.96 -19.93
C PRO A 12 -1.65 7.21 -18.60
N LEU A 13 -0.46 7.05 -18.01
CA LEU A 13 -0.28 6.43 -16.68
C LEU A 13 -1.04 7.18 -15.58
N GLN A 14 -1.24 8.49 -15.79
CA GLN A 14 -2.08 9.33 -14.92
C GLN A 14 -3.49 8.76 -14.73
N THR A 15 -4.05 8.07 -15.72
CA THR A 15 -5.39 7.47 -15.63
C THR A 15 -5.48 6.45 -14.49
N SER A 16 -4.44 5.63 -14.31
CA SER A 16 -4.36 4.66 -13.22
C SER A 16 -4.19 5.35 -11.87
N LEU A 17 -3.40 6.42 -11.82
CA LEU A 17 -3.25 7.24 -10.62
C LEU A 17 -4.57 7.90 -10.21
N ASP A 18 -5.33 8.45 -11.16
CA ASP A 18 -6.61 9.10 -10.87
C ASP A 18 -7.62 8.12 -10.26
N ARG A 19 -7.66 6.88 -10.77
CA ARG A 19 -8.47 5.79 -10.19
C ARG A 19 -7.99 5.42 -8.79
N PHE A 20 -6.69 5.33 -8.57
CA PHE A 20 -6.13 5.07 -7.25
C PHE A 20 -6.52 6.15 -6.24
N VAL A 21 -6.37 7.42 -6.61
CA VAL A 21 -6.80 8.57 -5.80
C VAL A 21 -8.29 8.49 -5.49
N ALA A 22 -9.13 8.16 -6.48
CA ALA A 22 -10.56 8.00 -6.27
C ALA A 22 -10.89 6.87 -5.28
N MET A 23 -10.21 5.72 -5.37
CA MET A 23 -10.39 4.59 -4.45
C MET A 23 -9.97 4.94 -3.02
N LEU A 24 -8.92 5.73 -2.85
CA LEU A 24 -8.44 6.17 -1.53
C LEU A 24 -9.36 7.19 -0.83
N ARG A 25 -10.36 7.76 -1.52
CA ARG A 25 -11.35 8.65 -0.89
C ARG A 25 -12.13 7.95 0.21
N MET A 26 -12.55 6.71 -0.02
CA MET A 26 -13.33 5.93 0.95
C MET A 26 -12.58 5.75 2.29
N PRO A 27 -11.35 5.19 2.35
CA PRO A 27 -10.63 5.08 3.62
C PRO A 27 -10.32 6.45 4.23
N ARG A 28 -10.09 7.49 3.43
CA ARG A 28 -9.90 8.86 3.93
C ARG A 28 -11.17 9.41 4.60
N ASP A 29 -12.34 9.19 4.02
CA ASP A 29 -13.61 9.68 4.55
C ASP A 29 -14.02 8.92 5.82
N LEU A 30 -13.68 7.62 5.91
CA LEU A 30 -13.81 6.85 7.15
C LEU A 30 -13.00 7.45 8.31
N LEU A 31 -11.81 8.00 8.03
CA LEU A 31 -11.01 8.71 9.04
C LEU A 31 -11.64 10.04 9.48
N ALA A 32 -12.44 10.66 8.61
CA ALA A 32 -13.10 11.94 8.89
C ALA A 32 -14.31 11.78 9.84
N ILE A 33 -15.02 10.65 9.76
CA ILE A 33 -16.21 10.37 10.58
C ILE A 33 -15.90 9.80 11.97
N HIS A 34 -14.64 9.50 12.28
CA HIS A 34 -14.28 8.85 13.55
C HIS A 34 -14.23 9.83 14.74
N PRO A 35 -14.91 9.53 15.86
CA PRO A 35 -14.87 10.37 17.06
C PRO A 35 -13.46 10.37 17.69
N ARG A 36 -12.90 11.56 17.91
CA ARG A 36 -11.49 11.75 18.34
C ARG A 36 -11.36 12.05 19.84
N SER A 37 -12.08 11.31 20.67
CA SER A 37 -11.92 11.40 22.13
C SER A 37 -10.68 10.62 22.59
N LYS A 38 -9.92 11.16 23.54
CA LYS A 38 -8.86 10.41 24.23
C LYS A 38 -9.53 9.26 25.00
N GLY A 39 -9.07 8.01 24.86
CA GLY A 39 -9.57 6.87 25.62
C GLY A 39 -9.93 5.64 24.77
N ASN A 40 -10.84 4.81 25.29
CA ASN A 40 -11.33 3.59 24.62
C ASN A 40 -12.14 3.95 23.37
N SER A 41 -11.69 3.49 22.21
CA SER A 41 -12.35 3.70 20.92
C SER A 41 -13.66 2.92 20.76
N GLY A 42 -13.97 1.97 21.65
CA GLY A 42 -15.22 1.19 21.58
C GLY A 42 -15.44 0.59 20.19
N LYS A 43 -16.66 0.73 19.65
CA LYS A 43 -16.99 0.31 18.27
C LYS A 43 -16.20 1.04 17.18
N ALA A 44 -15.69 2.24 17.46
CA ALA A 44 -14.92 3.02 16.49
C ALA A 44 -13.53 2.38 16.21
N ALA A 45 -13.10 1.43 17.04
CA ALA A 45 -11.88 0.64 16.80
C ALA A 45 -11.92 -0.18 15.49
N ALA A 46 -13.12 -0.47 14.97
CA ALA A 46 -13.33 -1.09 13.66
C ALA A 46 -12.82 -0.22 12.48
N LEU A 47 -12.54 1.07 12.69
CA LEU A 47 -11.89 1.91 11.70
C LEU A 47 -10.50 1.39 11.30
N ASN A 48 -9.70 0.93 12.26
CA ASN A 48 -8.31 0.57 12.02
C ASN A 48 -8.18 -0.55 10.96
N PRO A 49 -8.91 -1.69 11.06
CA PRO A 49 -8.90 -2.69 10.01
C PRO A 49 -9.51 -2.20 8.70
N ALA A 50 -10.54 -1.35 8.74
CA ALA A 50 -11.16 -0.79 7.52
C ALA A 50 -10.16 0.09 6.73
N LEU A 51 -9.35 0.90 7.42
CA LEU A 51 -8.27 1.67 6.79
C LEU A 51 -7.23 0.77 6.13
N VAL A 52 -6.79 -0.28 6.82
CA VAL A 52 -5.79 -1.24 6.30
C VAL A 52 -6.32 -1.96 5.08
N LEU A 53 -7.51 -2.58 5.17
CA LEU A 53 -8.12 -3.32 4.07
C LEU A 53 -8.42 -2.41 2.89
N GLY A 54 -9.05 -1.25 3.12
CA GLY A 54 -9.40 -0.32 2.05
C GLY A 54 -8.19 0.24 1.32
N THR A 55 -7.11 0.56 2.04
CA THR A 55 -5.88 1.10 1.42
C THR A 55 -5.12 0.04 0.64
N ILE A 56 -4.98 -1.18 1.19
CA ILE A 56 -4.28 -2.25 0.49
C ILE A 56 -5.07 -2.67 -0.76
N SER A 57 -6.40 -2.82 -0.69
CA SER A 57 -7.21 -3.14 -1.87
C SER A 57 -7.14 -2.05 -2.94
N ALA A 58 -7.14 -0.77 -2.56
CA ALA A 58 -6.92 0.32 -3.51
C ALA A 58 -5.54 0.25 -4.18
N PHE A 59 -4.50 -0.11 -3.41
CA PHE A 59 -3.15 -0.30 -3.93
C PHE A 59 -3.07 -1.49 -4.88
N GLU A 60 -3.67 -2.64 -4.54
CA GLU A 60 -3.67 -3.84 -5.38
C GLU A 60 -4.26 -3.55 -6.77
N GLY A 61 -5.43 -2.91 -6.82
CA GLY A 61 -6.05 -2.50 -8.08
C GLY A 61 -5.23 -1.45 -8.84
N PHE A 62 -4.60 -0.51 -8.13
CA PHE A 62 -3.72 0.49 -8.75
C PHE A 62 -2.55 -0.16 -9.46
N VAL A 63 -1.82 -1.06 -8.79
CA VAL A 63 -0.59 -1.61 -9.37
C VAL A 63 -0.88 -2.50 -10.56
N GLU A 64 -1.96 -3.27 -10.54
CA GLU A 64 -2.39 -4.09 -11.68
C GLU A 64 -2.72 -3.22 -12.90
N ASP A 65 -3.55 -2.18 -12.72
CA ASP A 65 -3.91 -1.23 -13.78
C ASP A 65 -2.67 -0.46 -14.29
N PHE A 66 -1.82 0.01 -13.38
CA PHE A 66 -0.62 0.79 -13.73
C PHE A 66 0.38 -0.02 -14.55
N ILE A 67 0.66 -1.28 -14.17
CA ILE A 67 1.52 -2.17 -14.96
C ILE A 67 0.88 -2.47 -16.32
N ALA A 68 -0.43 -2.73 -16.37
CA ALA A 68 -1.13 -3.01 -17.62
C ALA A 68 -1.03 -1.82 -18.61
N VAL A 69 -1.23 -0.60 -18.11
CA VAL A 69 -1.07 0.63 -18.92
C VAL A 69 0.37 0.81 -19.38
N GLY A 70 1.35 0.60 -18.49
CA GLY A 70 2.78 0.69 -18.84
C GLY A 70 3.20 -0.31 -19.93
N LEU A 71 2.73 -1.55 -19.84
CA LEU A 71 2.98 -2.57 -20.86
C LEU A 71 2.32 -2.22 -22.19
N ALA A 72 1.08 -1.75 -22.17
CA ALA A 72 0.39 -1.30 -23.39
C ALA A 72 1.16 -0.17 -24.10
N LYS A 73 1.80 0.73 -23.34
CA LYS A 73 2.66 1.79 -23.90
C LYS A 73 3.93 1.27 -24.56
N GLN A 74 4.48 0.17 -24.04
CA GLN A 74 5.61 -0.52 -24.65
C GLN A 74 5.18 -1.39 -25.85
N GLY A 75 3.91 -1.38 -26.24
CA GLY A 75 3.39 -2.12 -27.38
C GLY A 75 3.01 -3.58 -27.06
N ALA A 76 2.91 -3.95 -25.78
CA ALA A 76 2.49 -5.28 -25.39
C ALA A 76 1.03 -5.55 -25.84
N THR A 77 0.79 -6.77 -26.31
CA THR A 77 -0.54 -7.25 -26.67
C THR A 77 -1.39 -7.54 -25.43
N MET A 78 -2.71 -7.58 -25.60
CA MET A 78 -3.64 -7.94 -24.51
C MET A 78 -3.33 -9.32 -23.90
N GLY A 79 -2.85 -10.28 -24.70
CA GLY A 79 -2.45 -11.59 -24.21
C GLY A 79 -1.20 -11.54 -23.33
N GLU A 80 -0.21 -10.73 -23.69
CA GLU A 80 1.01 -10.53 -22.88
C GLU A 80 0.68 -9.79 -21.57
N ILE A 81 -0.15 -8.75 -21.64
CA ILE A 81 -0.63 -8.01 -20.46
C ILE A 81 -1.39 -8.96 -19.52
N ALA A 82 -2.36 -9.73 -20.04
CA ALA A 82 -3.13 -10.66 -19.23
C ALA A 82 -2.25 -11.75 -18.59
N ASN A 83 -1.25 -12.26 -19.32
CA ASN A 83 -0.28 -13.22 -18.79
C ASN A 83 0.59 -12.63 -17.68
N GLU A 84 0.95 -11.35 -17.77
CA GLU A 84 1.76 -10.68 -16.74
C GLU A 84 0.94 -10.35 -15.48
N ILE A 85 -0.24 -9.75 -15.66
CA ILE A 85 -1.13 -9.39 -14.55
C ILE A 85 -1.72 -10.64 -13.89
N GLY A 86 -2.12 -11.67 -14.65
CA GLY A 86 -2.72 -12.90 -14.11
C GLY A 86 -1.81 -13.72 -13.20
N LYS A 87 -0.49 -13.47 -13.21
CA LYS A 87 0.46 -14.07 -12.25
C LYS A 87 0.52 -13.34 -10.92
N TRP A 88 -0.14 -12.20 -10.78
CA TRP A 88 -0.06 -11.35 -9.60
C TRP A 88 -1.23 -11.63 -8.65
N ASN A 89 -0.91 -12.14 -7.46
CA ASN A 89 -1.92 -12.46 -6.45
C ASN A 89 -1.65 -11.67 -5.18
N ASN A 90 -2.48 -10.65 -4.90
CA ASN A 90 -2.36 -9.75 -3.74
C ASN A 90 -0.97 -9.08 -3.66
N PRO A 91 -0.63 -8.24 -4.64
CA PRO A 91 0.68 -7.61 -4.72
C PRO A 91 0.99 -6.73 -3.52
N ASP A 92 2.23 -6.80 -3.03
CA ASP A 92 2.76 -5.84 -2.07
C ASP A 92 3.69 -4.81 -2.73
N LEU A 93 4.14 -3.84 -1.94
CA LEU A 93 5.03 -2.78 -2.43
C LEU A 93 6.37 -3.30 -2.95
N ARG A 94 6.89 -4.40 -2.39
CA ARG A 94 8.13 -5.03 -2.85
C ARG A 94 7.92 -5.68 -4.20
N GLU A 95 6.83 -6.43 -4.37
CA GLU A 95 6.51 -7.06 -5.65
C GLU A 95 6.26 -6.01 -6.74
N PHE A 96 5.61 -4.89 -6.43
CA PHE A 96 5.45 -3.77 -7.36
C PHE A 96 6.80 -3.16 -7.77
N SER A 97 7.66 -2.86 -6.80
CA SER A 97 9.01 -2.36 -7.03
C SER A 97 9.82 -3.28 -7.96
N THR A 98 9.87 -4.58 -7.65
CA THR A 98 10.63 -5.55 -8.44
C THR A 98 10.08 -5.73 -9.85
N ARG A 99 8.74 -5.70 -10.02
CA ARG A 99 8.15 -5.80 -11.37
C ARG A 99 8.42 -4.55 -12.21
N VAL A 100 8.31 -3.36 -11.63
CA VAL A 100 8.64 -2.11 -12.34
C VAL A 100 10.09 -2.10 -12.82
N GLU A 101 11.03 -2.55 -11.97
CA GLU A 101 12.44 -2.70 -12.36
C GLU A 101 12.60 -3.68 -13.54
N ALA A 102 11.96 -4.85 -13.46
CA ALA A 102 12.06 -5.88 -14.47
C ALA A 102 11.43 -5.50 -15.82
N LEU A 103 10.28 -4.82 -15.80
CA LEU A 103 9.50 -4.51 -17.00
C LEU A 103 9.92 -3.18 -17.65
N PHE A 104 10.27 -2.17 -16.85
CA PHE A 104 10.47 -0.80 -17.33
C PHE A 104 11.87 -0.25 -17.06
N GLY A 105 12.61 -0.83 -16.10
CA GLY A 105 13.91 -0.31 -15.67
C GLY A 105 15.00 -0.46 -16.73
N GLY A 106 15.12 -1.63 -17.34
CA GLY A 106 16.29 -1.97 -18.15
C GLY A 106 17.58 -2.08 -17.31
N PRO A 107 18.74 -2.33 -17.94
CA PRO A 107 19.97 -2.64 -17.23
C PRO A 107 20.42 -1.53 -16.27
N GLY A 108 20.68 -1.88 -15.01
CA GLY A 108 21.25 -0.98 -14.00
C GLY A 108 20.26 -0.02 -13.33
N LYS A 109 18.98 -0.01 -13.71
CA LYS A 109 17.98 0.81 -13.01
C LYS A 109 17.39 0.06 -11.82
N SER A 110 17.23 0.76 -10.71
CA SER A 110 16.61 0.26 -9.49
C SER A 110 15.73 1.31 -8.84
N VAL A 111 14.69 0.86 -8.16
CA VAL A 111 13.82 1.65 -7.31
C VAL A 111 14.41 1.66 -5.91
N THR A 112 15.26 2.65 -5.65
CA THR A 112 15.93 2.84 -4.36
C THR A 112 15.87 4.30 -3.89
N GLY A 113 16.18 4.49 -2.60
CA GLY A 113 16.57 5.79 -2.06
C GLY A 113 15.47 6.67 -1.50
N ARG A 114 14.28 6.14 -1.15
CA ARG A 114 13.25 6.93 -0.46
C ARG A 114 13.07 6.52 0.99
N GLN A 115 13.18 7.50 1.87
CA GLN A 115 12.68 7.39 3.24
C GLN A 115 11.21 7.78 3.31
N ILE A 116 10.44 7.05 4.10
CA ILE A 116 9.04 7.39 4.38
C ILE A 116 8.91 7.78 5.84
N ARG A 117 8.27 8.94 6.08
CA ARG A 117 7.97 9.38 7.44
C ARG A 117 6.82 8.57 8.04
N MET A 118 7.10 7.86 9.12
CA MET A 118 6.16 7.02 9.84
C MET A 118 6.15 7.38 11.33
N ASN A 119 5.06 7.06 12.02
CA ASN A 119 4.99 7.25 13.47
C ASN A 119 5.37 5.94 14.16
N ILE A 120 6.52 5.91 14.81
CA ILE A 120 7.03 4.73 15.51
C ILE A 120 6.68 4.82 16.98
N ASN A 121 6.25 3.70 17.56
CA ASN A 121 5.98 3.63 18.98
C ASN A 121 7.31 3.69 19.74
N THR A 122 7.49 4.70 20.59
CA THR A 122 8.77 4.94 21.27
C THR A 122 8.92 4.16 22.59
N ARG A 123 7.83 3.56 23.09
CA ARG A 123 7.86 2.81 24.35
C ARG A 123 6.80 1.72 24.33
N ALA A 124 7.25 0.47 24.27
CA ALA A 124 6.38 -0.71 24.26
C ALA A 124 5.37 -0.67 25.42
N GLY A 125 4.10 -0.98 25.12
CA GLY A 125 3.00 -0.92 26.09
C GLY A 125 2.42 0.48 26.34
N HIS A 126 3.02 1.55 25.81
CA HIS A 126 2.51 2.92 25.94
C HIS A 126 1.99 3.46 24.61
N SER A 127 1.12 4.48 24.68
CA SER A 127 0.61 5.20 23.51
C SER A 127 1.48 6.43 23.19
N THR A 128 2.80 6.26 23.21
CA THR A 128 3.78 7.29 22.88
C THR A 128 4.33 7.04 21.47
N TRP A 129 4.14 8.03 20.59
CA TRP A 129 4.47 7.93 19.17
C TRP A 129 5.35 9.10 18.77
N ALA A 130 6.38 8.83 17.97
CA ALA A 130 7.24 9.87 17.40
C ALA A 130 7.36 9.65 15.89
N GLU A 131 7.39 10.74 15.14
CA GLU A 131 7.71 10.67 13.71
C GLU A 131 9.18 10.32 13.52
N ARG A 132 9.43 9.36 12.64
CA ARG A 132 10.76 8.89 12.24
C ARG A 132 10.76 8.68 10.73
N GLU A 133 11.92 8.90 10.12
CA GLU A 133 12.18 8.48 8.76
C GLU A 133 12.55 6.99 8.78
N VAL A 134 11.88 6.21 7.94
CA VAL A 134 12.08 4.77 7.79
C VAL A 134 12.67 4.52 6.42
N ASP A 135 13.79 3.81 6.39
CA ASP A 135 14.51 3.51 5.15
C ASP A 135 13.70 2.60 4.23
N TRP A 136 13.94 2.73 2.93
CA TRP A 136 13.21 2.00 1.89
C TRP A 136 13.20 0.48 2.14
N ALA A 137 14.33 -0.09 2.56
CA ALA A 137 14.41 -1.53 2.85
C ALA A 137 13.45 -1.96 3.97
N ASP A 138 13.33 -1.17 5.03
CA ASP A 138 12.41 -1.41 6.13
C ASP A 138 10.95 -1.15 5.74
N VAL A 139 10.69 -0.13 4.92
CA VAL A 139 9.37 0.13 4.32
C VAL A 139 8.89 -1.09 3.55
N LEU A 140 9.75 -1.70 2.74
CA LEU A 140 9.41 -2.90 1.97
C LEU A 140 9.14 -4.11 2.89
N LEU A 141 9.86 -4.25 4.00
CA LEU A 141 9.59 -5.29 5.00
C LEU A 141 8.25 -5.05 5.72
N ASP A 142 7.97 -3.80 6.08
CA ASP A 142 6.72 -3.42 6.73
C ASP A 142 5.52 -3.62 5.80
N ALA A 143 5.65 -3.33 4.50
CA ALA A 143 4.63 -3.63 3.49
C ALA A 143 4.31 -5.13 3.46
N SER A 144 5.33 -5.99 3.41
CA SER A 144 5.12 -7.46 3.44
C SER A 144 4.50 -7.94 4.76
N SER A 145 4.82 -7.30 5.90
CA SER A 145 4.14 -7.56 7.18
C SER A 145 2.67 -7.14 7.17
N TRP A 146 2.31 -6.03 6.50
CA TRP A 146 0.92 -5.60 6.35
C TRP A 146 0.10 -6.58 5.53
N MET A 147 0.70 -7.32 4.59
CA MET A 147 0.00 -8.41 3.90
C MET A 147 -0.39 -9.56 4.85
N GLN A 148 0.41 -9.82 5.89
CA GLN A 148 0.03 -10.80 6.92
C GLN A 148 -1.16 -10.28 7.76
N VAL A 149 -1.19 -8.97 8.04
CA VAL A 149 -2.32 -8.32 8.71
C VAL A 149 -3.58 -8.40 7.85
N ARG A 150 -3.50 -8.02 6.57
CA ARG A 150 -4.59 -8.14 5.60
C ARG A 150 -5.14 -9.56 5.56
N HIS A 151 -4.28 -10.56 5.39
CA HIS A 151 -4.66 -11.97 5.36
C HIS A 151 -5.43 -12.38 6.63
N ALA A 152 -4.91 -12.07 7.82
CA ALA A 152 -5.58 -12.42 9.08
C ALA A 152 -6.93 -11.72 9.26
N LEU A 153 -7.05 -10.46 8.83
CA LEU A 153 -8.30 -9.70 8.87
C LEU A 153 -9.34 -10.25 7.89
N THR A 154 -8.95 -10.49 6.63
CA THR A 154 -9.85 -10.99 5.58
C THR A 154 -10.44 -12.36 5.93
N HIS A 155 -9.66 -13.23 6.58
CA HIS A 155 -10.13 -14.55 7.00
C HIS A 155 -10.79 -14.57 8.39
N GLY A 156 -10.93 -13.42 9.06
CA GLY A 156 -11.54 -13.35 10.40
C GLY A 156 -10.74 -14.09 11.48
N LEU A 157 -9.43 -14.28 11.29
CA LEU A 157 -8.58 -15.01 12.23
C LEU A 157 -8.34 -14.24 13.54
N VAL A 158 -8.60 -12.92 13.52
CA VAL A 158 -8.49 -12.04 14.69
C VAL A 158 -9.68 -11.08 14.74
N PRO A 159 -10.17 -10.72 15.93
CA PRO A 159 -11.23 -9.73 16.13
C PRO A 159 -10.79 -8.26 15.84
N SER A 160 -9.65 -8.08 15.16
CA SER A 160 -9.18 -6.86 14.48
C SER A 160 -8.73 -5.64 15.30
N TRP A 161 -9.08 -5.50 16.59
CA TRP A 161 -8.64 -4.35 17.41
C TRP A 161 -8.30 -4.66 18.88
N SER A 162 -8.48 -5.90 19.34
CA SER A 162 -8.16 -6.29 20.72
C SER A 162 -6.72 -6.81 20.85
N ASP A 163 -6.25 -6.93 22.09
CA ASP A 163 -4.99 -7.59 22.39
C ASP A 163 -5.12 -9.09 22.17
N VAL A 164 -4.59 -9.57 21.05
CA VAL A 164 -4.64 -10.98 20.66
C VAL A 164 -3.31 -11.44 20.10
N ARG A 165 -3.09 -12.74 20.13
CA ARG A 165 -1.98 -13.36 19.41
C ARG A 165 -2.33 -13.41 17.92
N TRP A 166 -1.53 -12.73 17.11
CA TRP A 166 -1.69 -12.76 15.66
C TRP A 166 -1.08 -14.05 15.08
N PRO A 167 -1.69 -14.63 14.03
CA PRO A 167 -1.16 -15.83 13.38
C PRO A 167 0.28 -15.64 12.89
N PRO A 168 1.11 -16.69 12.91
CA PRO A 168 2.42 -16.64 12.27
C PRO A 168 2.28 -16.54 10.74
N PRO A 169 3.33 -16.10 10.03
CA PRO A 169 3.34 -16.12 8.57
C PRO A 169 3.07 -17.53 8.02
N LEU A 170 2.36 -17.61 6.90
CA LEU A 170 2.10 -18.88 6.19
C LEU A 170 3.39 -19.59 5.77
N ARG A 171 4.45 -18.83 5.49
CA ARG A 171 5.78 -19.34 5.15
C ARG A 171 6.83 -18.63 5.98
N LYS A 172 7.79 -19.38 6.52
CA LYS A 172 8.98 -18.82 7.19
C LYS A 172 9.96 -18.30 6.14
N ASP A 173 9.65 -17.13 5.60
CA ASP A 173 10.49 -16.39 4.66
C ASP A 173 10.95 -15.08 5.33
N PRO A 174 12.26 -14.83 5.49
CA PRO A 174 12.77 -13.57 6.04
C PRO A 174 12.27 -12.32 5.30
N LYS A 175 11.92 -12.44 4.01
CA LYS A 175 11.34 -11.35 3.20
C LYS A 175 9.84 -11.15 3.46
N ARG A 176 9.19 -12.06 4.19
CA ARG A 176 7.77 -12.00 4.57
C ARG A 176 7.65 -12.04 6.11
N PRO A 177 8.04 -10.96 6.80
CA PRO A 177 8.02 -10.89 8.25
C PRO A 177 6.61 -11.03 8.85
N PRO A 178 6.49 -11.38 10.14
CA PRO A 178 5.21 -11.53 10.83
C PRO A 178 4.44 -10.22 10.96
N ALA A 179 3.12 -10.33 11.14
CA ALA A 179 2.24 -9.20 11.43
C ALA A 179 2.69 -8.41 12.68
N SER A 180 3.30 -9.08 13.66
CA SER A 180 3.80 -8.45 14.90
C SER A 180 4.81 -7.32 14.68
N ARG A 181 5.49 -7.28 13.53
CA ARG A 181 6.44 -6.20 13.18
C ARG A 181 5.78 -4.84 13.07
N VAL A 182 4.55 -4.78 12.55
CA VAL A 182 3.84 -3.53 12.25
C VAL A 182 2.73 -3.20 13.26
N LEU A 183 2.49 -4.10 14.21
CA LEU A 183 1.46 -3.97 15.24
C LEU A 183 2.06 -3.52 16.57
N ARG A 184 1.26 -2.81 17.38
CA ARG A 184 1.70 -2.42 18.72
C ARG A 184 1.68 -3.62 19.65
N LYS A 185 2.81 -3.92 20.30
CA LYS A 185 2.86 -4.89 21.41
C LYS A 185 1.94 -4.44 22.56
N SER A 186 1.09 -5.33 23.02
CA SER A 186 0.17 -5.14 24.17
C SER A 186 0.15 -6.44 24.96
N GLY A 187 0.27 -6.38 26.29
CA GLY A 187 0.23 -7.60 27.13
C GLY A 187 1.07 -8.77 26.57
N ASN A 188 0.39 -9.89 26.33
CA ASN A 188 0.96 -11.11 25.73
C ASN A 188 0.75 -11.21 24.21
N GLY A 189 0.13 -10.20 23.59
CA GLY A 189 -0.24 -10.19 22.17
C GLY A 189 0.18 -8.91 21.45
N HIS A 190 -0.57 -8.61 20.39
CA HIS A 190 -0.39 -7.41 19.59
C HIS A 190 -1.76 -6.81 19.24
N THR A 191 -1.81 -5.49 19.16
CA THR A 191 -3.04 -4.74 18.88
C THR A 191 -2.85 -3.87 17.65
N LEU A 192 -3.84 -3.91 16.75
CA LEU A 192 -3.94 -2.95 15.64
C LEU A 192 -4.54 -1.65 16.15
N VAL A 193 -3.69 -0.64 16.38
CA VAL A 193 -4.15 0.71 16.74
C VAL A 193 -4.20 1.64 15.54
N LEU A 194 -4.92 2.75 15.68
CA LEU A 194 -5.07 3.75 14.62
C LEU A 194 -3.74 4.24 14.06
N GLN A 195 -2.73 4.46 14.90
CA GLN A 195 -1.42 4.92 14.43
C GLN A 195 -0.71 3.89 13.54
N ASN A 196 -0.85 2.59 13.83
CA ASN A 196 -0.35 1.52 12.97
C ASN A 196 -1.11 1.52 11.63
N ALA A 197 -2.45 1.62 11.67
CA ALA A 197 -3.26 1.69 10.45
C ALA A 197 -2.89 2.89 9.56
N LEU A 198 -2.67 4.07 10.15
CA LEU A 198 -2.20 5.25 9.39
C LEU A 198 -0.81 5.05 8.78
N ASN A 199 0.08 4.33 9.45
CA ASN A 199 1.37 3.96 8.88
C ASN A 199 1.20 3.00 7.69
N CYS A 200 0.28 2.03 7.76
CA CYS A 200 -0.08 1.19 6.61
C CYS A 200 -0.47 2.07 5.42
N CYS A 201 -1.40 3.01 5.64
CA CYS A 201 -1.83 3.94 4.60
C CYS A 201 -0.63 4.67 4.00
N ARG A 202 0.26 5.24 4.83
CA ARG A 202 1.45 5.96 4.35
C ARG A 202 2.42 5.09 3.55
N ILE A 203 2.68 3.86 3.99
CA ILE A 203 3.57 2.93 3.28
C ILE A 203 3.03 2.67 1.87
N TYR A 204 1.77 2.26 1.74
CA TYR A 204 1.21 1.90 0.45
C TYR A 204 0.95 3.10 -0.45
N THR A 205 0.72 4.28 0.12
CA THR A 205 0.50 5.50 -0.66
C THR A 205 1.80 6.17 -1.10
N LEU A 206 2.69 6.52 -0.17
CA LEU A 206 3.96 7.17 -0.48
C LEU A 206 4.95 6.20 -1.14
N GLY A 207 4.82 4.90 -0.84
CA GLY A 207 5.52 3.84 -1.55
C GLY A 207 5.04 3.72 -3.00
N ALA A 208 3.73 3.66 -3.23
CA ALA A 208 3.18 3.67 -4.61
C ALA A 208 3.65 4.89 -5.38
N GLN A 209 3.60 6.09 -4.78
CA GLN A 209 4.14 7.30 -5.38
C GLN A 209 5.59 7.13 -5.81
N HIS A 210 6.45 6.65 -4.91
CA HIS A 210 7.85 6.46 -5.24
C HIS A 210 8.09 5.54 -6.42
N VAL A 211 7.44 4.36 -6.43
CA VAL A 211 7.65 3.36 -7.48
C VAL A 211 7.06 3.84 -8.80
N ALA A 212 5.86 4.43 -8.77
CA ALA A 212 5.17 4.92 -9.95
C ALA A 212 5.88 6.13 -10.59
N ASP A 213 6.44 7.05 -9.81
CA ASP A 213 7.24 8.17 -10.33
C ASP A 213 8.49 7.67 -11.06
N ARG A 214 9.14 6.61 -10.53
CA ARG A 214 10.28 5.98 -11.20
C ARG A 214 9.88 5.32 -12.51
N ALA A 215 8.77 4.55 -12.50
CA ALA A 215 8.25 3.89 -13.68
C ALA A 215 7.85 4.90 -14.77
N ALA A 216 7.12 5.95 -14.39
CA ALA A 216 6.70 7.01 -15.31
C ALA A 216 7.91 7.69 -15.95
N ALA A 217 8.93 8.04 -15.17
CA ALA A 217 10.17 8.60 -15.70
C ALA A 217 10.90 7.67 -16.68
N TRP A 218 10.77 6.35 -16.54
CA TRP A 218 11.36 5.39 -17.47
C TRP A 218 10.51 5.15 -18.73
N LEU A 219 9.25 5.55 -18.70
CA LEU A 219 8.29 5.51 -19.80
C LEU A 219 8.05 6.91 -20.41
N ASP A 220 8.94 7.86 -20.12
CA ASP A 220 8.88 9.26 -20.59
C ASP A 220 7.58 10.00 -20.23
N GLU A 221 7.02 9.70 -19.06
CA GLU A 221 5.83 10.36 -18.49
C GLU A 221 6.12 10.99 -17.13
N THR A 222 5.22 11.89 -16.73
CA THR A 222 5.20 12.52 -15.40
C THR A 222 3.83 12.31 -14.77
N LEU A 223 3.81 12.10 -13.45
CA LEU A 223 2.59 11.91 -12.68
C LEU A 223 2.30 13.13 -11.81
N ASP A 224 1.04 13.56 -11.77
CA ASP A 224 0.56 14.57 -10.84
C ASP A 224 -0.16 13.93 -9.65
N TRP A 225 0.42 14.13 -8.46
CA TRP A 225 -0.10 13.65 -7.17
C TRP A 225 -0.83 14.75 -6.38
N SER A 226 -1.15 15.89 -6.98
CA SER A 226 -1.79 17.04 -6.32
C SER A 226 -3.11 16.70 -5.62
N ASN A 227 -3.88 15.76 -6.18
CA ASN A 227 -5.18 15.34 -5.66
C ASN A 227 -5.10 14.21 -4.61
N PHE A 228 -3.88 13.83 -4.20
CA PHE A 228 -3.67 12.64 -3.39
C PHE A 228 -4.16 12.84 -1.93
N PRO A 229 -4.96 11.92 -1.37
CA PRO A 229 -5.51 12.10 -0.03
C PRO A 229 -4.45 11.93 1.06
N GLU A 230 -4.46 12.86 2.02
CA GLU A 230 -3.55 12.83 3.15
C GLU A 230 -4.11 12.03 4.34
N PHE A 231 -3.34 11.03 4.79
CA PHE A 231 -3.65 10.23 5.99
C PHE A 231 -2.92 10.78 7.22
N LYS A 232 -3.49 11.82 7.84
CA LYS A 232 -2.99 12.43 9.08
C LYS A 232 -4.08 12.56 10.14
N LEU A 233 -3.67 12.44 11.41
CA LEU A 233 -4.49 12.90 12.52
C LEU A 233 -4.51 14.44 12.48
N LYS A 234 -5.69 15.08 12.52
CA LYS A 234 -5.70 16.55 12.74
C LYS A 234 -5.13 16.80 14.13
N LYS A 235 -4.16 17.71 14.24
CA LYS A 235 -3.75 18.27 15.53
C LYS A 235 -4.99 18.92 16.16
N LYS A 236 -5.26 18.61 17.42
CA LYS A 236 -6.19 19.40 18.23
C LYS A 236 -5.49 20.66 18.70
#